data_AF-A0A0Q9LK87-F1
#
_entry.id   AF-A0A0Q9LK87-F1
#
_cell.length_a   1.000
_cell.length_b   1.000
_cell.length_c   1.000
_cell.angle_alpha   90.00
_cell.angle_beta   90.00
_cell.angle_gamma   90.00
#
_symmetry.space_group_name_H-M   'P 1'
#
loop_
_entity.id
_entity.type
_entity.pdbx_description
1 polymer ?
#
loop_
_entity_poly.entity_id
_entity_poly.type
_entity_poly.pdbx_seq_one_letter_code
_entity_poly.pdbx_strand_id
1 'polypeptide(L)'
;MGQTQNHEDTRAQLLRVYTDLPKESGWWVVPKGVSKMTIHAEAKNTETVLFWLIPTGTETWSERELIGYDKDGNDGWSVTWKFGNLRLHDHIHVQALGSDSYTQSNSSINITTKEP
;
A
#
# COMPACT_ATOMS: atom_id res chain seq x y z
N MET A 1 -6.39 43.85 3.85
CA MET A 1 -6.44 42.63 3.03
C MET A 1 -5.30 41.73 3.48
N GLY A 2 -5.57 40.77 4.37
CA GLY A 2 -4.58 39.79 4.78
C GLY A 2 -4.46 38.74 3.68
N GLN A 3 -3.28 38.61 3.08
CA GLN A 3 -3.00 37.49 2.19
C GLN A 3 -2.90 36.24 3.07
N THR A 4 -3.86 35.32 2.93
CA THR A 4 -3.70 33.95 3.40
C THR A 4 -2.61 33.31 2.54
N GLN A 5 -1.40 33.19 3.09
CA GLN A 5 -0.41 32.25 2.57
C GLN A 5 -1.04 30.86 2.67
N ASN A 6 -1.42 30.28 1.53
CA ASN A 6 -1.61 28.84 1.43
C ASN A 6 -0.24 28.21 1.63
N HIS A 7 0.07 27.85 2.87
CA HIS A 7 1.23 27.04 3.16
C HIS A 7 0.95 25.68 2.51
N GLU A 8 1.63 25.35 1.41
CA GLU A 8 1.50 24.02 0.84
C GLU A 8 1.94 22.99 1.89
N ASP A 9 1.07 22.02 2.14
CA ASP A 9 1.36 20.94 3.08
C ASP A 9 2.43 20.04 2.46
N THR A 10 3.65 20.15 2.95
CA THR A 10 4.81 19.40 2.46
C THR A 10 4.92 18.00 3.06
N ARG A 11 4.01 17.62 3.95
CA ARG A 11 4.05 16.31 4.61
C ARG A 11 3.71 15.21 3.61
N ALA A 12 4.31 14.04 3.80
CA ALA A 12 3.94 12.82 3.08
C ALA A 12 2.43 12.57 3.21
N GLN A 13 1.77 12.28 2.10
CA GLN A 13 0.34 12.00 2.08
C GLN A 13 0.06 10.82 1.17
N LEU A 14 -0.51 9.76 1.73
CA LEU A 14 -1.03 8.63 1.00
C LEU A 14 -2.53 8.86 0.73
N LEU A 15 -2.88 9.02 -0.54
CA LEU A 15 -4.24 9.37 -0.98
C LEU A 15 -5.08 8.13 -1.23
N ARG A 16 -4.48 7.11 -1.84
CA ARG A 16 -5.18 5.88 -2.22
C ARG A 16 -4.21 4.71 -2.32
N VAL A 17 -4.72 3.53 -1.97
CA VAL A 17 -4.06 2.24 -2.20
C VAL A 17 -5.05 1.29 -2.85
N TYR A 18 -4.62 0.58 -3.90
CA TYR A 18 -5.44 -0.38 -4.62
C TYR A 18 -4.57 -1.42 -5.33
N THR A 19 -5.20 -2.46 -5.88
CA THR A 19 -4.52 -3.46 -6.69
C THR A 19 -5.25 -3.68 -8.01
N ASP A 20 -4.65 -4.49 -8.88
CA ASP A 20 -5.23 -4.99 -10.13
C ASP A 20 -6.22 -6.16 -9.93
N LEU A 21 -6.48 -6.58 -8.69
CA LEU A 21 -7.41 -7.66 -8.37
C LEU A 21 -8.87 -7.16 -8.36
N PRO A 22 -9.89 -8.03 -8.45
CA PRO A 22 -11.27 -7.63 -8.19
C PRO A 22 -11.49 -7.32 -6.70
N LYS A 23 -12.40 -6.39 -6.40
CA LYS A 23 -12.81 -6.05 -5.03
C LYS A 23 -14.23 -6.53 -4.75
N GLU A 24 -14.40 -7.33 -3.71
CA GLU A 24 -15.68 -7.89 -3.28
C GLU A 24 -15.85 -7.65 -1.77
N SER A 25 -16.97 -7.05 -1.36
CA SER A 25 -17.30 -6.82 0.07
C SER A 25 -16.17 -6.20 0.91
N GLY A 26 -15.41 -5.27 0.32
CA GLY A 26 -14.30 -4.58 0.99
C GLY A 26 -12.93 -5.27 0.88
N TRP A 27 -12.87 -6.49 0.37
CA TRP A 27 -11.65 -7.28 0.17
C TRP A 27 -11.21 -7.28 -1.27
N TRP A 28 -9.91 -7.16 -1.52
CA TRP A 28 -9.33 -7.52 -2.81
C TRP A 28 -9.21 -9.04 -2.86
N VAL A 29 -9.76 -9.67 -3.90
CA VAL A 29 -9.91 -11.12 -3.98
C VAL A 29 -8.92 -11.67 -5.01
N VAL A 30 -8.03 -12.58 -4.58
CA VAL A 30 -7.14 -13.32 -5.48
C VAL A 30 -7.95 -14.43 -6.18
N PRO A 31 -8.14 -14.37 -7.51
CA PRO A 31 -8.85 -15.41 -8.24
C PRO A 31 -8.02 -16.70 -8.32
N LYS A 32 -8.70 -17.82 -8.59
CA LYS A 32 -8.04 -19.12 -8.79
C LYS A 32 -7.03 -19.03 -9.95
N GLY A 33 -5.81 -19.51 -9.71
CA GLY A 33 -4.74 -19.55 -10.70
C GLY A 33 -3.94 -18.24 -10.84
N VAL A 34 -4.32 -17.19 -10.10
CA VAL A 34 -3.52 -15.96 -10.01
C VAL A 34 -2.49 -16.11 -8.90
N SER A 35 -1.23 -15.78 -9.20
CA SER A 35 -0.06 -15.96 -8.31
C SER A 35 0.79 -14.69 -8.15
N LYS A 36 0.29 -13.58 -8.69
CA LYS A 36 0.90 -12.25 -8.57
C LYS A 36 -0.19 -11.19 -8.60
N MET A 37 0.11 -10.03 -8.04
CA MET A 37 -0.70 -8.82 -8.16
C MET A 37 0.22 -7.61 -8.29
N THR A 38 -0.33 -6.52 -8.80
CA THR A 38 0.31 -5.20 -8.76
C THR A 38 -0.41 -4.35 -7.72
N ILE A 39 0.35 -3.82 -6.76
CA ILE A 39 -0.15 -2.93 -5.72
C ILE A 39 0.25 -1.52 -6.12
N HIS A 40 -0.72 -0.62 -6.14
CA HIS A 40 -0.53 0.78 -6.52
C HIS A 40 -0.82 1.69 -5.33
N ALA A 41 -0.06 2.78 -5.25
CA ALA A 41 -0.24 3.85 -4.29
C ALA A 41 -0.28 5.20 -4.98
N GLU A 42 -1.26 6.02 -4.64
CA GLU A 42 -1.28 7.44 -5.00
C GLU A 42 -0.78 8.22 -3.79
N ALA A 43 0.36 8.91 -3.92
CA ALA A 43 1.00 9.62 -2.83
C ALA A 43 1.59 10.96 -3.27
N LYS A 44 1.69 11.91 -2.34
CA LYS A 44 2.30 13.24 -2.52
C LYS A 44 3.43 13.46 -1.52
N ASN A 45 4.38 14.33 -1.88
CA ASN A 45 5.55 14.70 -1.06
C ASN A 45 6.27 13.46 -0.51
N THR A 46 6.39 12.43 -1.33
CA THR A 46 6.88 11.11 -0.96
C THR A 46 8.15 10.82 -1.73
N GLU A 47 9.14 10.24 -1.07
CA GLU A 47 10.40 9.81 -1.66
C GLU A 47 10.48 8.29 -1.77
N THR A 48 9.81 7.56 -0.88
CA THR A 48 9.80 6.10 -0.89
C THR A 48 8.45 5.58 -0.44
N VAL A 49 7.94 4.55 -1.11
CA VAL A 49 6.77 3.79 -0.68
C VAL A 49 7.19 2.37 -0.34
N LEU A 50 6.85 1.92 0.88
CA LEU A 50 7.09 0.56 1.35
C LEU A 50 5.76 -0.21 1.35
N PHE A 51 5.80 -1.45 0.88
CA PHE A 51 4.64 -2.34 0.82
C PHE A 51 4.90 -3.55 1.73
N TRP A 52 4.00 -3.77 2.68
CA TRP A 52 4.12 -4.81 3.69
C TRP A 52 2.92 -5.76 3.64
N LEU A 53 3.17 -7.05 3.83
CA LEU A 53 2.14 -8.04 4.14
C LEU A 53 2.05 -8.17 5.66
N ILE A 54 0.82 -8.16 6.20
CA ILE A 54 0.57 -8.31 7.64
C ILE A 54 -0.56 -9.34 7.84
N PRO A 55 -0.34 -10.41 8.62
CA PRO A 55 -1.39 -11.36 8.95
C PRO A 55 -2.60 -10.68 9.60
N THR A 56 -3.82 -11.15 9.30
CA THR A 56 -5.00 -10.72 10.05
C THR A 56 -4.93 -11.17 11.51
N GLY A 57 -5.33 -10.30 12.44
CA GLY A 57 -5.34 -10.59 13.87
C GLY A 57 -5.07 -9.34 14.70
N THR A 58 -5.08 -9.48 16.02
CA THR A 58 -4.63 -8.43 16.94
C THR A 58 -3.12 -8.50 17.12
N GLU A 59 -2.45 -7.34 17.12
CA GLU A 59 -1.02 -7.17 17.40
C GLU A 59 -0.05 -7.88 16.43
N THR A 60 -0.49 -8.23 15.23
CA THR A 60 0.31 -8.92 14.20
C THR A 60 1.33 -8.02 13.48
N TRP A 61 1.47 -6.75 13.86
CA TRP A 61 2.44 -5.82 13.24
C TRP A 61 3.90 -6.30 13.34
N SER A 62 4.23 -7.04 14.39
CA SER A 62 5.56 -7.65 14.58
C SER A 62 5.85 -8.76 13.56
N GLU A 63 4.81 -9.34 12.95
CA GLU A 63 4.90 -10.43 11.97
C GLU A 63 4.91 -9.91 10.51
N ARG A 64 4.97 -8.59 10.32
CA ARG A 64 4.94 -8.01 8.98
C ARG A 64 6.14 -8.44 8.13
N GLU A 65 5.89 -8.68 6.85
CA GLU A 65 6.90 -8.97 5.84
C GLU A 65 6.98 -7.83 4.83
N LEU A 66 8.19 -7.33 4.54
CA LEU A 66 8.38 -6.37 3.45
C LEU A 66 8.32 -7.11 2.11
N ILE A 67 7.24 -6.89 1.35
CA ILE A 67 7.04 -7.54 0.05
C ILE A 67 7.61 -6.72 -1.11
N GLY A 68 7.92 -5.45 -0.87
CA GLY A 68 8.72 -4.62 -1.76
C GLY A 68 8.65 -3.13 -1.43
N TYR A 69 9.33 -2.34 -2.24
CA TYR A 69 9.37 -0.89 -2.10
C TYR A 69 9.58 -0.23 -3.45
N ASP A 70 9.24 1.05 -3.53
CA ASP A 70 9.42 1.89 -4.69
C ASP A 70 10.06 3.22 -4.26
N LYS A 71 11.04 3.69 -5.02
CA LYS A 71 11.80 4.93 -4.81
C LYS A 71 11.69 5.90 -5.98
N ASP A 72 10.96 5.53 -7.02
CA ASP A 72 10.75 6.36 -8.20
C ASP A 72 9.26 6.64 -8.37
N GLY A 73 8.84 7.86 -8.04
CA GLY A 73 7.44 8.26 -8.19
C GLY A 73 7.06 8.66 -9.62
N ASN A 74 7.99 8.68 -10.58
CA ASN A 74 7.77 9.27 -11.90
C ASN A 74 6.82 8.45 -12.80
N ASP A 75 6.77 7.13 -12.62
CA ASP A 75 5.83 6.22 -13.30
C ASP A 75 4.65 5.79 -12.40
N GLY A 76 4.59 6.36 -11.19
CA GLY A 76 3.59 6.09 -10.18
C GLY A 76 4.03 4.98 -9.21
N TRP A 77 3.72 5.17 -7.93
CA TRP A 77 4.19 4.27 -6.88
C TRP A 77 3.55 2.89 -6.98
N SER A 78 4.35 1.85 -7.22
CA SER A 78 3.81 0.50 -7.33
C SER A 78 4.82 -0.62 -7.05
N VAL A 79 4.29 -1.80 -6.73
CA VAL A 79 5.09 -3.02 -6.72
C VAL A 79 4.31 -4.19 -7.31
N THR A 80 4.95 -4.99 -8.16
CA THR A 80 4.43 -6.31 -8.54
C THR A 80 4.93 -7.35 -7.57
N TRP A 81 4.03 -7.90 -6.75
CA TRP A 81 4.35 -8.95 -5.79
C TRP A 81 3.96 -10.33 -6.33
N LYS A 82 4.94 -11.25 -6.39
CA LYS A 82 4.75 -12.65 -6.82
C LYS A 82 4.60 -13.55 -5.59
N PHE A 83 3.38 -13.71 -5.11
CA PHE A 83 3.06 -14.51 -3.92
C PHE A 83 2.91 -16.02 -4.21
N GLY A 84 2.99 -16.45 -5.46
CA GLY A 84 3.01 -17.87 -5.81
C GLY A 84 1.71 -18.58 -5.40
N ASN A 85 1.84 -19.63 -4.57
CA ASN A 85 0.72 -20.44 -4.11
C ASN A 85 0.28 -20.11 -2.68
N LEU A 86 0.71 -18.95 -2.13
CA LEU A 86 0.29 -18.50 -0.81
C LEU A 86 -1.23 -18.33 -0.79
N ARG A 87 -1.86 -18.86 0.27
CA ARG A 87 -3.26 -18.56 0.59
C ARG A 87 -3.26 -17.31 1.45
N LEU A 88 -3.99 -16.30 1.01
CA LEU A 88 -4.02 -15.00 1.65
C LEU A 88 -5.34 -14.81 2.42
N HIS A 89 -5.20 -14.28 3.63
CA HIS A 89 -6.25 -13.65 4.40
C HIS A 89 -5.53 -12.63 5.30
N ASP A 90 -5.10 -11.55 4.68
CA ASP A 90 -4.05 -10.65 5.21
C ASP A 90 -4.40 -9.18 4.92
N HIS A 91 -3.57 -8.30 5.45
CA HIS A 91 -3.55 -6.88 5.12
C HIS A 91 -2.32 -6.56 4.29
N ILE A 92 -2.50 -5.76 3.23
CA ILE A 92 -1.39 -5.03 2.62
C ILE A 92 -1.35 -3.66 3.27
N HIS A 93 -0.27 -3.40 4.00
CA HIS A 93 0.00 -2.10 4.60
C HIS A 93 0.99 -1.33 3.72
N VAL A 94 0.66 -0.09 3.41
CA VAL A 94 1.48 0.78 2.56
C VAL A 94 1.91 1.99 3.37
N GLN A 95 3.20 2.27 3.34
CA GLN A 95 3.83 3.36 4.05
C GLN A 95 4.52 4.28 3.03
N ALA A 96 4.05 5.52 2.93
CA ALA A 96 4.70 6.60 2.20
C ALA A 96 5.64 7.35 3.14
N LEU A 97 6.93 7.39 2.80
CA LEU A 97 7.98 8.10 3.51
C LEU A 97 8.25 9.44 2.81
N GLY A 98 8.14 10.53 3.58
CA GLY A 98 8.28 11.88 3.07
C GLY A 98 9.72 12.24 2.72
N SER A 99 9.87 13.10 1.71
CA SER A 99 11.17 13.69 1.35
C SER A 99 11.76 14.58 2.44
N ASP A 100 10.94 14.95 3.43
CA ASP A 100 11.39 15.68 4.62
C ASP A 100 12.06 14.78 5.67
N SER A 101 12.14 13.46 5.46
CA SER A 101 12.71 12.46 6.37
C SER A 101 12.01 12.34 7.74
N TYR A 102 10.96 13.10 8.01
CA TYR A 102 10.25 13.12 9.29
C TYR A 102 8.81 12.65 9.16
N THR A 103 8.18 12.90 8.01
CA THR A 103 6.77 12.59 7.83
C THR A 103 6.58 11.24 7.17
N GLN A 104 5.57 10.53 7.65
CA GLN A 104 5.11 9.30 7.03
C GLN A 104 3.58 9.29 7.00
N SER A 105 3.03 8.64 6.00
CA SER A 105 1.59 8.42 5.86
C SER A 105 1.35 6.94 5.56
N ASN A 106 0.32 6.36 6.17
CA ASN A 106 0.06 4.93 6.09
C ASN A 106 -1.39 4.66 5.69
N SER A 107 -1.61 3.57 4.97
CA SER A 107 -2.94 3.05 4.63
C SER A 107 -2.88 1.54 4.48
N SER A 108 -4.01 0.87 4.65
CA SER A 108 -4.10 -0.57 4.49
C SER A 108 -5.26 -0.95 3.60
N ILE A 109 -5.09 -2.04 2.86
CA ILE A 109 -6.16 -2.74 2.16
C ILE A 109 -6.19 -4.20 2.61
N ASN A 110 -7.36 -4.81 2.56
CA ASN A 110 -7.55 -6.21 2.92
C ASN A 110 -7.48 -7.08 1.67
N ILE A 111 -6.81 -8.23 1.76
CA ILE A 111 -6.69 -9.18 0.67
C ILE A 111 -7.02 -10.60 1.11
N THR A 112 -7.74 -11.33 0.26
CA THR A 112 -8.07 -12.73 0.52
C THR A 112 -8.05 -13.57 -0.73
N THR A 113 -7.67 -14.84 -0.61
CA THR A 113 -7.81 -15.82 -1.68
C THR A 113 -9.26 -16.27 -1.78
N LYS A 114 -9.80 -16.33 -3.00
CA LYS A 114 -11.13 -16.90 -3.22
C LYS A 114 -11.16 -18.35 -2.76
N GLU A 115 -12.04 -18.68 -1.82
CA GLU A 115 -12.23 -20.06 -1.40
C GLU A 115 -12.81 -20.90 -2.56
N PRO A 116 -12.43 -22.20 -2.67
CA PRO A 116 -12.94 -23.10 -3.70
C PRO A 116 -14.45 -23.32 -3.69
#